data_AF-A0A1D7V0F3-F1
#
_entry.id   AF-A0A1D7V0F3-F1
#
_cell.length_a   1.000
_cell.length_b   1.000
_cell.length_c   1.000
_cell.angle_alpha   90.00
_cell.angle_beta   90.00
_cell.angle_gamma   90.00
#
_symmetry.space_group_name_H-M   'P 1'
#
loop_
_entity.id
_entity.type
_entity.pdbx_description
1 polymer ?
#
loop_
_entity_poly.entity_id
_entity_poly.type
_entity_poly.pdbx_seq_one_letter_code
_entity_poly.pdbx_strand_id
1 'polypeptide(L)'
;MDQEFKRWTRLLRAIEAGKRIELTGYILNDCFRLNLEKFLKLCLENYNKNDLTPVVYSVIQEMLLRSAMSNLREVFSSERGLNPTDQNEYDSSEEEFRKFLNTFDSKTVRESLKEKGLFLKVTIYHNDTGLAAEVLHNSKMIPFLEERLRKYLSVAMEFKNLMEYYNHYPEDSEGRDIGLALSILMLRETGLKPELLRIGSGPDIQTSRLEVPFGEEYRSIRKKILNDEEILPFPKEIHEEAELPWKTSHCSYCGRTVDDRIFFSEIPKDILLKNVPEPIRVGNGICAWCLSSYL
;
A
#
# COMPACT_ATOMS: atom_id res chain seq x y z
N MET A 1 -1.37 25.13 -1.66
CA MET A 1 0.04 25.01 -2.10
C MET A 1 0.97 24.65 -0.93
N ASP A 2 1.01 25.42 0.17
CA ASP A 2 1.92 25.16 1.31
C ASP A 2 1.66 23.81 2.04
N GLN A 3 0.38 23.40 2.16
CA GLN A 3 0.02 22.15 2.84
C GLN A 3 0.35 20.88 2.04
N GLU A 4 0.27 20.94 0.71
CA GLU A 4 0.66 19.83 -0.17
C GLU A 4 2.18 19.67 -0.22
N PHE A 5 2.90 20.80 -0.27
CA PHE A 5 4.36 20.81 -0.21
C PHE A 5 4.87 20.19 1.11
N LYS A 6 4.31 20.59 2.26
CA LYS A 6 4.64 20.00 3.57
C LYS A 6 4.35 18.49 3.65
N ARG A 7 3.24 18.03 3.07
CA ARG A 7 2.91 16.59 2.99
C ARG A 7 3.93 15.84 2.13
N TRP A 8 4.35 16.43 1.02
CA TRP A 8 5.35 15.87 0.12
C TRP A 8 6.72 15.72 0.81
N THR A 9 7.20 16.77 1.48
CA THR A 9 8.47 16.70 2.21
C THR A 9 8.44 15.67 3.33
N ARG A 10 7.32 15.55 4.05
CA ARG A 10 7.16 14.53 5.10
C ARG A 10 7.18 13.11 4.53
N LEU A 11 6.57 12.89 3.37
CA LEU A 11 6.59 11.60 2.68
C LEU A 11 8.02 11.21 2.29
N LEU A 12 8.77 12.12 1.65
CA LEU A 12 10.15 11.85 1.25
C LEU A 12 11.03 11.48 2.45
N ARG A 13 10.95 12.25 3.55
CA ARG A 13 11.68 11.93 4.79
C ARG A 13 11.29 10.57 5.39
N ALA A 14 10.01 10.19 5.28
CA ALA A 14 9.56 8.89 5.77
C ALA A 14 10.15 7.74 4.92
N ILE A 15 10.25 7.94 3.60
CA ILE A 15 10.87 6.98 2.68
C ILE A 15 12.38 6.89 2.92
N GLU A 16 13.07 8.03 3.05
CA GLU A 16 14.50 8.07 3.40
C GLU A 16 14.78 7.32 4.71
N ALA A 17 13.88 7.45 5.69
CA ALA A 17 13.98 6.76 6.98
C ALA A 17 13.50 5.29 6.96
N GLY A 18 13.19 4.71 5.79
CA GLY A 18 12.75 3.31 5.69
C GLY A 18 11.37 3.03 6.30
N LYS A 19 10.55 4.06 6.56
CA LYS A 19 9.22 3.87 7.17
C LYS A 19 8.29 3.19 6.15
N ARG A 20 7.62 2.12 6.58
CA ARG A 20 6.65 1.40 5.75
C ARG A 20 5.55 2.33 5.22
N ILE A 21 5.11 2.09 3.99
CA ILE A 21 4.00 2.80 3.37
C ILE A 21 2.77 1.89 3.38
N GLU A 22 1.62 2.43 3.79
CA GLU A 22 0.35 1.72 3.76
C GLU A 22 -0.66 2.49 2.92
N LEU A 23 -1.28 1.78 1.96
CA LEU A 23 -2.42 2.27 1.19
C LEU A 23 -3.62 1.37 1.49
N THR A 24 -4.69 1.95 2.01
CA THR A 24 -5.92 1.22 2.34
C THR A 24 -7.09 1.80 1.56
N GLY A 25 -7.91 0.91 1.02
CA GLY A 25 -9.07 1.22 0.21
C GLY A 25 -10.12 0.11 0.26
N TYR A 26 -11.16 0.29 -0.55
CA TYR A 26 -12.25 -0.69 -0.70
C TYR A 26 -12.32 -1.17 -2.15
N ILE A 27 -12.24 -0.24 -3.10
CA ILE A 27 -12.21 -0.50 -4.53
C ILE A 27 -10.86 -0.12 -5.10
N LEU A 28 -10.39 -0.92 -6.05
CA LEU A 28 -9.22 -0.62 -6.86
C LEU A 28 -9.58 0.38 -7.98
N ASN A 29 -9.48 1.68 -7.68
CA ASN A 29 -9.74 2.77 -8.61
C ASN A 29 -8.44 3.44 -9.10
N ASP A 30 -8.55 4.34 -10.06
CA ASP A 30 -7.39 5.03 -10.66
C ASP A 30 -6.59 5.83 -9.63
N CYS A 31 -7.25 6.44 -8.64
CA CYS A 31 -6.57 7.16 -7.57
C CYS A 31 -5.69 6.21 -6.72
N PHE A 32 -6.19 5.01 -6.40
CA PHE A 32 -5.42 3.99 -5.70
C PHE A 32 -4.21 3.55 -6.53
N ARG A 33 -4.41 3.28 -7.82
CA ARG A 33 -3.36 2.86 -8.76
C ARG A 33 -2.27 3.91 -8.91
N LEU A 34 -2.65 5.16 -9.16
CA LEU A 34 -1.73 6.29 -9.29
C LEU A 34 -0.93 6.55 -8.01
N ASN A 35 -1.57 6.48 -6.84
CA ASN A 35 -0.87 6.64 -5.57
C ASN A 35 0.12 5.49 -5.32
N LEU A 36 -0.27 4.26 -5.62
CA LEU A 36 0.62 3.10 -5.52
C LEU A 36 1.84 3.25 -6.43
N GLU A 37 1.63 3.56 -7.72
CA GLU A 37 2.72 3.75 -8.68
C GLU A 37 3.69 4.85 -8.21
N LYS A 38 3.13 5.97 -7.76
CA LYS A 38 3.89 7.11 -7.26
C LYS A 38 4.73 6.74 -6.05
N PHE A 39 4.15 6.09 -5.04
CA PHE A 39 4.87 5.72 -3.82
C PHE A 39 5.92 4.65 -4.08
N LEU A 40 5.61 3.66 -4.92
CA LEU A 40 6.56 2.64 -5.31
C LEU A 40 7.75 3.24 -6.06
N LYS A 41 7.50 4.15 -7.01
CA LYS A 41 8.54 4.87 -7.74
C LYS A 41 9.47 5.62 -6.78
N LEU A 42 8.92 6.40 -5.84
CA LEU A 42 9.73 7.12 -4.85
C LEU A 42 10.57 6.18 -3.98
N CYS A 43 10.01 5.03 -3.56
CA CYS A 43 10.76 4.05 -2.78
C CYS A 43 11.94 3.49 -3.57
N LEU A 44 11.69 3.06 -4.82
CA LEU A 44 12.74 2.47 -5.65
C LEU A 44 13.79 3.50 -6.10
N GLU A 45 13.38 4.74 -6.37
CA GLU A 45 14.30 5.86 -6.64
C GLU A 45 15.25 6.14 -5.47
N ASN A 46 14.76 6.07 -4.23
CA ASN A 46 15.58 6.26 -3.03
C ASN A 46 16.77 5.28 -2.95
N TYR A 47 16.63 4.07 -3.51
CA TYR A 47 17.68 3.05 -3.53
C TYR A 47 18.38 2.90 -4.88
N ASN A 48 18.16 3.83 -5.83
CA ASN A 48 18.67 3.77 -7.20
C ASN A 48 18.25 2.49 -7.96
N LYS A 49 17.01 2.02 -7.73
CA LYS A 49 16.39 0.84 -8.35
C LYS A 49 15.14 1.18 -9.17
N ASN A 50 15.09 2.40 -9.70
CA ASN A 50 13.93 2.93 -10.42
C ASN A 50 13.60 2.12 -11.70
N ASP A 51 14.58 1.42 -12.26
CA ASP A 51 14.44 0.47 -13.36
C ASP A 51 13.49 -0.70 -13.04
N LEU A 52 13.37 -1.09 -11.76
CA LEU A 52 12.47 -2.16 -11.33
C LEU A 52 11.01 -1.72 -11.23
N THR A 53 10.73 -0.41 -11.25
CA THR A 53 9.37 0.14 -11.02
C THR A 53 8.31 -0.48 -11.92
N PRO A 54 8.50 -0.59 -13.25
CA PRO A 54 7.46 -1.11 -14.13
C PRO A 54 7.07 -2.55 -13.81
N VAL A 55 8.06 -3.40 -13.53
CA VAL A 55 7.82 -4.82 -13.21
C VAL A 55 7.20 -4.98 -11.84
N VAL A 56 7.77 -4.36 -10.81
CA VAL A 56 7.25 -4.44 -9.45
C VAL A 56 5.82 -3.89 -9.38
N TYR A 57 5.55 -2.77 -10.06
CA TYR A 57 4.21 -2.21 -10.15
C TYR A 57 3.24 -3.19 -10.83
N SER A 58 3.61 -3.73 -11.99
CA SER A 58 2.77 -4.67 -12.74
C SER A 58 2.36 -5.88 -11.90
N VAL A 59 3.31 -6.48 -11.18
CA VAL A 59 3.03 -7.65 -10.32
C VAL A 59 2.13 -7.26 -9.14
N ILE A 60 2.35 -6.11 -8.50
CA ILE A 60 1.47 -5.64 -7.40
C ILE A 60 0.06 -5.33 -7.92
N GLN A 61 -0.07 -4.79 -9.14
CA GLN A 61 -1.38 -4.55 -9.77
C GLN A 61 -2.14 -5.86 -9.98
N GLU A 62 -1.47 -6.92 -10.40
CA GLU A 62 -2.08 -8.24 -10.55
C GLU A 62 -2.54 -8.83 -9.20
N MET A 63 -1.71 -8.69 -8.16
CA MET A 63 -2.07 -9.09 -6.79
C MET A 63 -3.30 -8.31 -6.28
N LEU A 64 -3.37 -7.01 -6.59
CA LEU A 64 -4.49 -6.13 -6.24
C LEU A 64 -5.77 -6.47 -6.98
N LEU A 65 -5.68 -6.74 -8.28
CA LEU A 65 -6.82 -7.14 -9.11
C LEU A 65 -7.47 -8.40 -8.53
N ARG A 66 -6.68 -9.42 -8.21
CA ARG A 66 -7.19 -10.65 -7.60
C ARG A 66 -7.83 -10.42 -6.25
N SER A 67 -7.16 -9.66 -5.38
CA SER A 67 -7.68 -9.32 -4.05
C SER A 67 -9.01 -8.55 -4.14
N ALA A 68 -9.12 -7.61 -5.08
CA ALA A 68 -10.35 -6.86 -5.35
C ALA A 68 -11.45 -7.79 -5.91
N MET A 69 -11.13 -8.69 -6.84
CA MET A 69 -12.08 -9.66 -7.39
C MET A 69 -12.64 -10.59 -6.31
N SER A 70 -11.83 -11.03 -5.34
CA SER A 70 -12.30 -11.85 -4.22
C SER A 70 -13.28 -11.10 -3.31
N ASN A 71 -12.99 -9.84 -2.99
CA ASN A 71 -13.92 -8.99 -2.23
C ASN A 71 -15.23 -8.73 -3.00
N LEU A 72 -15.14 -8.47 -4.31
CA LEU A 72 -16.32 -8.28 -5.17
C LEU A 72 -17.15 -9.55 -5.28
N ARG A 73 -16.51 -10.72 -5.34
CA ARG A 73 -17.20 -12.01 -5.34
C ARG A 73 -17.99 -12.21 -4.06
N GLU A 74 -17.43 -11.86 -2.90
CA GLU A 74 -18.15 -11.97 -1.64
C GLU A 74 -19.38 -11.06 -1.56
N VAL A 75 -19.27 -9.82 -2.06
CA VAL A 75 -20.42 -8.92 -2.19
C VAL A 75 -21.49 -9.54 -3.09
N PHE A 76 -21.11 -9.98 -4.28
CA PHE A 76 -22.00 -10.59 -5.27
C PHE A 76 -22.72 -11.84 -4.73
N SER A 77 -21.98 -12.77 -4.13
CA SER A 77 -22.55 -14.00 -3.57
C SER A 77 -23.49 -13.69 -2.41
N SER A 78 -23.13 -12.73 -1.55
CA SER A 78 -23.97 -12.35 -0.42
C SER A 78 -25.26 -11.66 -0.84
N GLU A 79 -25.25 -10.81 -1.88
CA GLU A 79 -26.45 -10.12 -2.39
C GLU A 79 -27.45 -11.09 -3.03
N ARG A 80 -26.98 -12.27 -3.47
CA ARG A 80 -27.77 -13.29 -4.16
C ARG A 80 -28.08 -14.53 -3.32
N GLY A 81 -27.61 -14.56 -2.07
CA GLY A 81 -27.78 -15.71 -1.19
C GLY A 81 -27.05 -16.97 -1.66
N LEU A 82 -25.98 -16.83 -2.46
CA LEU A 82 -25.18 -17.94 -2.96
C LEU A 82 -24.18 -18.39 -1.89
N ASN A 83 -23.92 -19.69 -1.83
CA ASN A 83 -22.83 -20.26 -1.04
C ASN A 83 -21.54 -20.31 -1.89
N PRO A 84 -20.55 -19.43 -1.66
CA PRO A 84 -19.33 -19.39 -2.48
C PRO A 84 -18.40 -20.60 -2.30
N THR A 85 -18.63 -21.44 -1.28
CA THR A 85 -17.88 -22.69 -1.07
C THR A 85 -18.48 -23.89 -1.78
N ASP A 86 -19.72 -23.77 -2.28
CA ASP A 86 -20.32 -24.78 -3.13
C ASP A 86 -19.84 -24.59 -4.56
N GLN A 87 -19.17 -25.59 -5.11
CA GLN A 87 -18.57 -25.51 -6.43
C GLN A 87 -19.63 -25.42 -7.55
N ASN A 88 -20.79 -26.06 -7.40
CA ASN A 88 -21.85 -26.00 -8.42
C ASN A 88 -22.51 -24.62 -8.46
N GLU A 89 -22.77 -24.02 -7.29
CA GLU A 89 -23.28 -22.64 -7.22
C GLU A 89 -22.26 -21.64 -7.75
N TYR A 90 -20.97 -21.83 -7.43
CA TYR A 90 -19.90 -21.00 -7.96
C TYR A 90 -19.88 -21.06 -9.49
N ASP A 91 -19.75 -22.26 -10.07
CA ASP A 91 -19.61 -22.48 -11.50
C ASP A 91 -20.84 -21.99 -12.29
N SER A 92 -22.05 -22.20 -11.76
CA SER A 92 -23.30 -21.73 -12.38
C SER A 92 -23.45 -20.20 -12.34
N SER A 93 -22.82 -19.53 -11.38
CA SER A 93 -22.89 -18.06 -11.21
C SER A 93 -21.81 -17.28 -11.97
N GLU A 94 -20.83 -17.96 -12.59
CA GLU A 94 -19.66 -17.33 -13.21
C GLU A 94 -20.00 -16.29 -14.29
N GLU A 95 -20.96 -16.60 -15.17
CA GLU A 95 -21.34 -15.69 -16.24
C GLU A 95 -22.02 -14.43 -15.69
N GLU A 96 -22.85 -14.59 -14.66
CA GLU A 96 -23.54 -13.48 -14.03
C GLU A 96 -22.59 -12.61 -13.21
N PHE A 97 -21.59 -13.21 -12.56
CA PHE A 97 -20.52 -12.46 -11.91
C PHE A 97 -19.71 -11.65 -12.91
N ARG A 98 -19.40 -12.21 -14.08
CA ARG A 98 -18.74 -11.47 -15.16
C ARG A 98 -19.56 -10.27 -15.64
N LYS A 99 -20.88 -10.45 -15.80
CA LYS A 99 -21.80 -9.34 -16.12
C LYS A 99 -21.78 -8.28 -15.01
N PHE A 100 -21.80 -8.71 -13.75
CA PHE A 100 -21.70 -7.83 -12.59
C PHE A 100 -20.40 -7.00 -12.64
N LEU A 101 -19.24 -7.63 -12.85
CA LEU A 101 -17.95 -6.92 -12.94
C LEU A 101 -17.91 -5.81 -14.00
N ASN A 102 -18.65 -5.96 -15.10
CA ASN A 102 -18.70 -4.98 -16.18
C ASN A 102 -19.75 -3.88 -15.99
N THR A 103 -20.70 -4.06 -15.07
CA THR A 103 -21.89 -3.20 -14.97
C THR A 103 -22.11 -2.59 -13.59
N PHE A 104 -21.36 -3.01 -12.57
CA PHE A 104 -21.56 -2.54 -11.21
C PHE A 104 -21.31 -1.03 -11.08
N ASP A 105 -22.16 -0.35 -10.30
CA ASP A 105 -21.92 1.02 -9.89
C ASP A 105 -20.85 1.05 -8.79
N SER A 106 -19.74 1.74 -9.05
CA SER A 106 -18.60 1.80 -8.14
C SER A 106 -18.94 2.44 -6.79
N LYS A 107 -19.90 3.36 -6.73
CA LYS A 107 -20.28 4.00 -5.46
C LYS A 107 -21.06 3.02 -4.57
N THR A 108 -22.08 2.38 -5.14
CA THR A 108 -22.93 1.40 -4.46
C THR A 108 -22.10 0.22 -3.95
N VAL A 109 -21.25 -0.37 -4.80
CA VAL A 109 -20.38 -1.48 -4.39
C VAL A 109 -19.39 -1.08 -3.30
N ARG A 110 -18.88 0.16 -3.34
CA ARG A 110 -18.00 0.66 -2.27
C ARG A 110 -18.72 0.72 -0.93
N GLU A 111 -20.00 1.08 -0.92
CA GLU A 111 -20.84 1.09 0.27
C GLU A 111 -21.08 -0.34 0.76
N SER A 112 -21.44 -1.28 -0.12
CA SER A 112 -21.58 -2.71 0.24
C SER A 112 -20.29 -3.31 0.83
N LEU A 113 -19.13 -3.01 0.25
CA LEU A 113 -17.82 -3.45 0.76
C LEU A 113 -17.55 -2.91 2.17
N LYS A 114 -17.87 -1.63 2.41
CA LYS A 114 -17.72 -1.00 3.72
C LYS A 114 -18.62 -1.62 4.78
N GLU A 115 -19.90 -1.82 4.45
CA GLU A 115 -20.88 -2.41 5.35
C GLU A 115 -20.49 -3.82 5.79
N LYS A 116 -19.88 -4.59 4.88
CA LYS A 116 -19.35 -5.93 5.16
C LYS A 116 -17.98 -5.93 5.84
N GLY A 117 -17.36 -4.76 6.02
CA GLY A 117 -16.02 -4.65 6.59
C GLY A 117 -14.91 -5.21 5.68
N LEU A 118 -15.17 -5.37 4.38
CA LEU A 118 -14.19 -5.85 3.42
C LEU A 118 -13.20 -4.73 3.07
N PHE A 119 -11.90 -5.03 3.03
CA PHE A 119 -10.87 -4.05 2.72
C PHE A 119 -9.89 -4.56 1.65
N LEU A 120 -9.23 -3.61 1.01
CA LEU A 120 -8.09 -3.81 0.14
C LEU A 120 -6.94 -2.97 0.68
N LYS A 121 -5.82 -3.62 1.03
CA LYS A 121 -4.66 -2.92 1.61
C LYS A 121 -3.38 -3.33 0.91
N VAL A 122 -2.50 -2.36 0.67
CA VAL A 122 -1.12 -2.59 0.25
C VAL A 122 -0.19 -2.04 1.31
N THR A 123 0.74 -2.87 1.76
CA THR A 123 1.84 -2.44 2.62
C THR A 123 3.16 -2.62 1.89
N ILE A 124 3.95 -1.56 1.79
CA ILE A 124 5.29 -1.57 1.19
C ILE A 124 6.31 -1.40 2.32
N TYR A 125 7.20 -2.36 2.42
CA TYR A 125 8.37 -2.36 3.29
C TYR A 125 9.60 -2.19 2.40
N HIS A 126 10.56 -1.38 2.81
CA HIS A 126 11.78 -1.16 2.04
C HIS A 126 12.94 -0.77 2.95
N ASN A 127 14.13 -1.14 2.52
CA ASN A 127 15.40 -0.75 3.12
C ASN A 127 16.51 -0.86 2.06
N ASP A 128 17.77 -0.68 2.47
CA ASP A 128 18.91 -0.75 1.55
C ASP A 128 19.10 -2.13 0.88
N THR A 129 18.53 -3.20 1.45
CA THR A 129 18.72 -4.57 0.95
C THR A 129 17.60 -5.03 0.02
N GLY A 130 16.42 -4.42 0.09
CA GLY A 130 15.30 -4.80 -0.76
C GLY A 130 13.98 -4.12 -0.45
N LEU A 131 12.97 -4.50 -1.22
CA LEU A 131 11.58 -4.09 -1.06
C LEU A 131 10.69 -5.32 -0.90
N ALA A 132 9.67 -5.23 -0.05
CA ALA A 132 8.60 -6.21 0.03
C ALA A 132 7.26 -5.52 -0.03
N ALA A 133 6.38 -5.98 -0.91
CA ALA A 133 5.00 -5.51 -1.02
C ALA A 133 4.04 -6.63 -0.59
N GLU A 134 3.14 -6.30 0.32
CA GLU A 134 2.04 -7.16 0.76
C GLU A 134 0.72 -6.58 0.29
N VAL A 135 -0.09 -7.37 -0.41
CA VAL A 135 -1.47 -7.05 -0.75
C VAL A 135 -2.38 -7.92 0.10
N LEU A 136 -3.29 -7.28 0.85
CA LEU A 136 -4.14 -7.92 1.83
C LEU A 136 -5.61 -7.67 1.52
N HIS A 137 -6.42 -8.71 1.68
CA HIS A 137 -7.88 -8.64 1.71
C HIS A 137 -8.42 -9.64 2.75
N ASN A 138 -9.68 -9.47 3.14
CA ASN A 138 -10.32 -10.27 4.19
C ASN A 138 -11.60 -10.97 3.72
N SER A 139 -11.75 -11.16 2.41
CA SER A 139 -12.83 -12.00 1.90
C SER A 139 -12.65 -13.46 2.32
N LYS A 140 -13.75 -14.18 2.45
CA LYS A 140 -13.76 -15.60 2.81
C LYS A 140 -12.95 -16.43 1.81
N MET A 141 -12.11 -17.31 2.36
CA MET A 141 -11.34 -18.28 1.59
C MET A 141 -12.27 -19.33 0.98
N ILE A 142 -12.08 -19.61 -0.31
CA ILE A 142 -12.80 -20.65 -1.04
C ILE A 142 -11.81 -21.79 -1.35
N PRO A 143 -11.89 -22.95 -0.66
CA PRO A 143 -10.83 -23.96 -0.69
C PRO A 143 -10.47 -24.49 -2.08
N PHE A 144 -11.48 -24.78 -2.93
CA PHE A 144 -11.23 -25.31 -4.27
C PHE A 144 -10.57 -24.29 -5.20
N LEU A 145 -10.85 -22.99 -5.02
CA LEU A 145 -10.16 -21.93 -5.76
C LEU A 145 -8.71 -21.77 -5.31
N GLU A 146 -8.43 -21.91 -4.01
CA GLU A 146 -7.07 -21.91 -3.52
C GLU A 146 -6.28 -23.11 -4.08
N GLU A 147 -6.87 -24.30 -4.09
CA GLU A 147 -6.24 -25.48 -4.68
C GLU A 147 -5.95 -25.28 -6.17
N ARG A 148 -6.93 -24.74 -6.92
CA ARG A 148 -6.75 -24.40 -8.34
C ARG A 148 -5.63 -23.37 -8.53
N LEU A 149 -5.57 -22.34 -7.70
CA LEU A 149 -4.52 -21.31 -7.76
C LEU A 149 -3.14 -21.89 -7.47
N ARG A 150 -3.02 -22.78 -6.47
CA ARG A 150 -1.75 -23.45 -6.15
C ARG A 150 -1.26 -24.31 -7.31
N LYS A 151 -2.15 -25.10 -7.92
CA LYS A 151 -1.84 -25.89 -9.12
C LYS A 151 -1.41 -24.98 -10.28
N TYR A 152 -2.17 -23.93 -10.53
CA TYR A 152 -1.86 -22.93 -11.55
C TYR A 152 -0.47 -22.32 -11.35
N LEU A 153 -0.16 -21.83 -10.15
CA LEU A 153 1.16 -21.25 -9.84
C LEU A 153 2.27 -22.29 -10.02
N SER A 154 2.06 -23.55 -9.60
CA SER A 154 3.08 -24.59 -9.74
C SER A 154 3.45 -24.86 -11.19
N VAL A 155 2.48 -24.82 -12.11
CA VAL A 155 2.71 -24.99 -13.55
C VAL A 155 3.32 -23.71 -14.14
N ALA A 156 2.79 -22.54 -13.75
CA ALA A 156 3.23 -21.26 -14.29
C ALA A 156 4.70 -20.92 -13.95
N MET A 157 5.22 -21.43 -12.83
CA MET A 157 6.65 -21.31 -12.48
C MET A 157 7.57 -21.94 -13.53
N GLU A 158 7.11 -22.94 -14.28
CA GLU A 158 7.91 -23.61 -15.31
C GLU A 158 7.86 -22.89 -16.67
N PHE A 159 6.94 -21.93 -16.86
CA PHE A 159 6.75 -21.27 -18.14
C PHE A 159 7.98 -20.46 -18.55
N LYS A 160 8.48 -20.69 -19.76
CA LYS A 160 9.61 -19.93 -20.34
C LYS A 160 9.18 -18.76 -21.20
N ASN A 161 7.95 -18.82 -21.71
CA ASN A 161 7.37 -17.81 -22.57
C ASN A 161 5.85 -17.92 -22.54
N LEU A 162 5.18 -16.94 -23.14
CA LEU A 162 3.72 -16.85 -23.14
C LEU A 162 3.03 -17.99 -23.93
N MET A 163 3.70 -18.62 -24.89
CA MET A 163 3.09 -19.71 -25.67
C MET A 163 2.84 -20.95 -24.79
N GLU A 164 3.71 -21.21 -23.81
CA GLU A 164 3.54 -22.33 -22.89
C GLU A 164 2.28 -22.22 -22.02
N TYR A 165 1.84 -20.98 -21.73
CA TYR A 165 0.56 -20.73 -21.08
C TYR A 165 -0.60 -21.25 -21.93
N TYR A 166 -0.71 -20.80 -23.19
CA TYR A 166 -1.82 -21.18 -24.07
C TYR A 166 -1.81 -22.67 -24.41
N ASN A 167 -0.63 -23.31 -24.41
CA ASN A 167 -0.52 -24.76 -24.59
C ASN A 167 -1.06 -25.55 -23.37
N HIS A 168 -0.91 -25.02 -22.15
CA HIS A 168 -1.42 -25.65 -20.92
C HIS A 168 -2.89 -25.33 -20.63
N TYR A 169 -3.36 -24.15 -21.03
CA TYR A 169 -4.71 -23.65 -20.78
C TYR A 169 -5.43 -23.27 -22.11
N PRO A 170 -5.64 -24.21 -23.03
CA PRO A 170 -6.28 -23.93 -24.32
C PRO A 170 -7.73 -23.45 -24.20
N GLU A 171 -8.41 -23.78 -23.10
CA GLU A 171 -9.75 -23.31 -22.77
C GLU A 171 -9.82 -21.82 -22.42
N ASP A 172 -8.69 -21.23 -22.00
CA ASP A 172 -8.57 -19.79 -21.74
C ASP A 172 -7.95 -19.06 -22.94
N SER A 173 -8.55 -19.25 -24.12
CA SER A 173 -8.08 -18.66 -25.39
C SER A 173 -8.07 -17.12 -25.38
N GLU A 174 -8.86 -16.49 -24.52
CA GLU A 174 -8.89 -15.03 -24.32
C GLU A 174 -7.83 -14.54 -23.31
N GLY A 175 -7.10 -15.44 -22.65
CA GLY A 175 -6.08 -15.09 -21.66
C GLY A 175 -6.63 -14.38 -20.43
N ARG A 176 -7.82 -14.74 -19.95
CA ARG A 176 -8.43 -14.09 -18.78
C ARG A 176 -7.69 -14.38 -17.48
N ASP A 177 -7.06 -15.55 -17.37
CA ASP A 177 -6.31 -15.97 -16.20
C ASP A 177 -4.79 -15.77 -16.36
N ILE A 178 -4.34 -15.08 -17.40
CA ILE A 178 -2.93 -15.00 -17.81
C ILE A 178 -2.05 -14.12 -16.91
N GLY A 179 -2.65 -13.22 -16.13
CA GLY A 179 -1.94 -12.14 -15.45
C GLY A 179 -0.82 -12.59 -14.49
N LEU A 180 -1.02 -13.69 -13.76
CA LEU A 180 0.02 -14.24 -12.89
C LEU A 180 1.14 -14.93 -13.68
N ALA A 181 0.81 -15.63 -14.77
CA ALA A 181 1.83 -16.19 -15.66
C ALA A 181 2.70 -15.08 -16.26
N LEU A 182 2.10 -13.97 -16.71
CA LEU A 182 2.84 -12.79 -17.16
C LEU A 182 3.69 -12.20 -16.04
N SER A 183 3.16 -12.09 -14.82
CA SER A 183 3.92 -11.61 -13.66
C SER A 183 5.18 -12.46 -13.41
N ILE A 184 5.06 -13.79 -13.48
CA ILE A 184 6.19 -14.73 -13.34
C ILE A 184 7.22 -14.53 -14.45
N LEU A 185 6.78 -14.39 -15.71
CA LEU A 185 7.65 -14.16 -16.85
C LEU A 185 8.41 -12.82 -16.72
N MET A 186 7.70 -11.73 -16.39
CA MET A 186 8.30 -10.39 -16.21
C MET A 186 9.33 -10.36 -15.08
N LEU A 187 9.06 -11.05 -13.96
CA LEU A 187 10.03 -11.19 -12.88
C LEU A 187 11.30 -11.88 -13.39
N ARG A 188 11.15 -12.99 -14.12
CA ARG A 188 12.31 -13.73 -14.67
C ARG A 188 13.10 -12.92 -15.68
N GLU A 189 12.43 -12.23 -16.60
CA GLU A 189 13.06 -11.41 -17.64
C GLU A 189 13.89 -10.25 -17.05
N THR A 190 13.49 -9.75 -15.88
CA THR A 190 14.23 -8.70 -15.15
C THR A 190 15.25 -9.25 -14.15
N GLY A 191 15.49 -10.56 -14.14
CA GLY A 191 16.43 -11.21 -13.23
C GLY A 191 15.94 -11.32 -11.77
N LEU A 192 14.68 -10.96 -11.50
CA LEU A 192 14.02 -11.20 -10.22
C LEU A 192 13.59 -12.67 -10.11
N LYS A 193 13.48 -13.15 -8.87
CA LYS A 193 13.16 -14.54 -8.55
C LYS A 193 11.65 -14.73 -8.42
N PRO A 194 10.95 -15.42 -9.33
CA PRO A 194 9.51 -15.59 -9.23
C PRO A 194 9.06 -16.31 -7.96
N GLU A 195 9.92 -17.13 -7.34
CA GLU A 195 9.62 -17.86 -6.09
C GLU A 195 9.45 -16.93 -4.87
N LEU A 196 9.82 -15.66 -5.02
CA LEU A 196 9.60 -14.59 -4.05
C LEU A 196 8.23 -13.91 -4.20
N LEU A 197 7.45 -14.27 -5.22
CA LEU A 197 6.01 -14.03 -5.29
C LEU A 197 5.28 -15.18 -4.60
N ARG A 198 4.52 -14.86 -3.55
CA ARG A 198 3.84 -15.85 -2.71
C ARG A 198 2.41 -15.42 -2.45
N ILE A 199 1.48 -16.34 -2.58
CA ILE A 199 0.07 -16.11 -2.23
C ILE A 199 -0.25 -17.08 -1.10
N GLY A 200 -0.71 -16.54 0.02
CA GLY A 200 -0.99 -17.29 1.24
C GLY A 200 -2.35 -16.95 1.81
N SER A 201 -2.99 -17.98 2.36
CA SER A 201 -4.27 -17.86 3.05
C SER A 201 -4.06 -17.85 4.56
N GLY A 202 -4.60 -16.84 5.23
CA GLY A 202 -4.73 -16.79 6.69
C GLY A 202 -6.18 -17.04 7.13
N PRO A 203 -6.44 -17.19 8.45
CA PRO A 203 -7.78 -17.42 8.97
C PRO A 203 -8.74 -16.26 8.66
N ASP A 204 -8.28 -15.01 8.86
CA ASP A 204 -9.11 -13.81 8.66
C ASP A 204 -8.62 -12.91 7.52
N ILE A 205 -7.37 -13.08 7.09
CA ILE A 205 -6.71 -12.21 6.12
C ILE A 205 -5.95 -13.07 5.11
N GLN A 206 -6.25 -12.84 3.84
CA GLN A 206 -5.53 -13.38 2.70
C GLN A 206 -4.41 -12.42 2.32
N THR A 207 -3.21 -12.95 2.05
CA THR A 207 -2.02 -12.13 1.78
C THR A 207 -1.30 -12.62 0.53
N SER A 208 -1.20 -11.75 -0.46
CA SER A 208 -0.22 -11.90 -1.54
C SER A 208 1.03 -11.08 -1.20
N ARG A 209 2.22 -11.63 -1.41
CA ARG A 209 3.49 -10.98 -1.13
C ARG A 209 4.44 -11.08 -2.31
N LEU A 210 5.10 -9.97 -2.64
CA LEU A 210 6.24 -9.92 -3.53
C LEU A 210 7.46 -9.41 -2.76
N GLU A 211 8.57 -10.14 -2.81
CA GLU A 211 9.87 -9.68 -2.31
C GLU A 211 10.83 -9.40 -3.47
N VAL A 212 11.50 -8.25 -3.42
CA VAL A 212 12.38 -7.71 -4.45
C VAL A 212 13.75 -7.45 -3.82
N PRO A 213 14.69 -8.42 -3.92
CA PRO A 213 16.07 -8.23 -3.49
C PRO A 213 16.77 -7.14 -4.30
N PHE A 214 17.52 -6.25 -3.64
CA PHE A 214 18.38 -5.27 -4.32
C PHE A 214 19.82 -5.78 -4.53
N GLY A 215 20.21 -6.78 -3.74
CA GLY A 215 21.49 -7.48 -3.78
C GLY A 215 21.44 -8.85 -3.08
N GLU A 216 22.60 -9.48 -2.93
CA GLU A 216 22.72 -10.83 -2.35
C GLU A 216 22.52 -10.87 -0.83
N GLU A 217 22.72 -9.73 -0.17
CA GLU A 217 22.52 -9.52 1.25
C GLU A 217 21.05 -9.61 1.68
N TYR A 218 20.11 -9.52 0.73
CA TYR A 218 18.70 -9.66 1.00
C TYR A 218 18.36 -11.05 1.54
N ARG A 219 17.80 -11.07 2.75
CA ARG A 219 17.25 -12.28 3.37
C ARG A 219 15.74 -12.27 3.22
N SER A 220 15.22 -13.17 2.37
CA SER A 220 13.79 -13.37 2.26
C SER A 220 13.21 -13.80 3.60
N ILE A 221 11.95 -13.43 3.83
CA ILE A 221 11.25 -13.73 5.06
C ILE A 221 11.23 -15.24 5.30
N ARG A 222 11.08 -16.06 4.25
CA ARG A 222 11.18 -17.52 4.38
C ARG A 222 12.50 -17.98 5.00
N LYS A 223 13.63 -17.41 4.57
CA LYS A 223 14.95 -17.74 5.14
C LYS A 223 15.06 -17.28 6.58
N LYS A 224 14.52 -16.09 6.90
CA LYS A 224 14.48 -15.59 8.28
C LYS A 224 13.70 -16.53 9.21
N ILE A 225 12.52 -16.99 8.77
CA ILE A 225 11.71 -17.98 9.52
C ILE A 225 12.50 -19.27 9.75
N LEU A 226 13.14 -19.82 8.72
CA LEU A 226 13.89 -21.09 8.82
C LEU A 226 15.10 -21.01 9.74
N ASN A 227 15.65 -19.81 9.94
CA ASN A 227 16.82 -19.56 10.76
C ASN A 227 16.46 -19.10 12.19
N ASP A 228 15.17 -19.15 12.58
CA ASP A 228 14.65 -18.58 13.82
C ASP A 228 15.07 -17.11 14.05
N GLU A 229 15.26 -16.36 12.96
CA GLU A 229 15.51 -14.93 13.01
C GLU A 229 14.19 -14.21 13.34
N GLU A 230 14.27 -13.12 14.09
CA GLU A 230 13.08 -12.33 14.44
C GLU A 230 12.35 -11.90 13.17
N ILE A 231 11.13 -12.40 12.98
CA ILE A 231 10.25 -12.07 11.84
C ILE A 231 9.53 -10.76 12.17
N LEU A 232 10.30 -9.72 12.46
CA LEU A 232 9.81 -8.38 12.27
C LEU A 232 10.07 -8.03 10.79
N PRO A 233 9.13 -7.39 10.08
CA PRO A 233 9.40 -6.91 8.72
C PRO A 233 10.72 -6.12 8.67
N PHE A 234 11.03 -5.38 9.75
CA PHE A 234 12.37 -4.96 10.19
C PHE A 234 12.44 -4.88 11.71
N PRO A 235 13.62 -5.09 12.34
CA PRO A 235 13.80 -4.83 13.77
C PRO A 235 13.30 -3.43 14.11
N LYS A 236 12.68 -3.27 15.29
CA LYS A 236 12.59 -1.93 15.87
C LYS A 236 14.04 -1.51 16.14
N GLU A 237 14.68 -0.85 15.19
CA GLU A 237 15.41 0.33 15.63
C GLU A 237 14.33 1.20 16.27
N ILE A 238 14.24 1.07 17.59
CA ILE A 238 13.86 2.17 18.43
C ILE A 238 14.97 3.20 18.19
N HIS A 239 14.97 3.82 17.01
CA HIS A 239 14.87 5.26 17.03
C HIS A 239 13.52 5.49 17.73
N GLU A 240 13.57 5.50 19.06
CA GLU A 240 13.14 6.69 19.76
C GLU A 240 13.58 7.79 18.80
N GLU A 241 12.64 8.32 18.01
CA GLU A 241 12.65 9.74 17.82
C GLU A 241 12.81 10.21 19.26
N ALA A 242 14.07 10.44 19.66
CA ALA A 242 14.37 11.34 20.73
C ALA A 242 13.70 12.58 20.18
N GLU A 243 12.42 12.75 20.55
CA GLU A 243 11.74 14.01 20.46
C GLU A 243 12.73 14.90 21.19
N LEU A 244 13.56 15.59 20.40
CA LEU A 244 14.51 16.54 20.94
C LEU A 244 13.63 17.40 21.83
N PRO A 245 13.88 17.43 23.15
CA PRO A 245 12.92 17.93 24.11
C PRO A 245 12.45 19.29 23.62
N TRP A 246 11.16 19.36 23.28
CA TRP A 246 10.59 20.50 22.58
C TRP A 246 11.01 21.76 23.31
N LYS A 247 11.77 22.62 22.63
CA LYS A 247 12.22 23.85 23.24
C LYS A 247 10.96 24.70 23.45
N THR A 248 10.69 25.01 24.70
CA THR A 248 9.52 25.81 25.08
C THR A 248 9.93 27.25 25.29
N SER A 249 9.18 28.17 24.71
CA SER A 249 9.41 29.61 24.81
C SER A 249 8.30 30.29 25.62
N HIS A 250 8.65 31.31 26.38
CA HIS A 250 7.67 32.13 27.11
C HIS A 250 7.11 33.21 26.20
N CYS A 251 5.78 33.24 26.04
CA CYS A 251 5.10 34.34 25.37
C CYS A 251 5.13 35.59 26.24
N SER A 252 5.75 36.65 25.75
CA SER A 252 5.83 37.93 26.48
C SER A 252 4.51 38.67 26.62
N TYR A 253 3.45 38.23 25.91
CA TYR A 253 2.14 38.86 25.97
C TYR A 253 1.18 38.17 26.95
N CYS A 254 0.98 36.85 26.83
CA CYS A 254 0.10 36.11 27.73
C CYS A 254 0.82 35.44 28.91
N GLY A 255 2.15 35.51 28.95
CA GLY A 255 2.98 34.87 29.98
C GLY A 255 3.03 33.35 29.91
N ARG A 256 2.39 32.72 28.91
CA ARG A 256 2.34 31.25 28.79
C ARG A 256 3.63 30.70 28.19
N THR A 257 4.10 29.60 28.76
CA THR A 257 5.07 28.71 28.13
C THR A 257 4.40 27.98 26.98
N VAL A 258 4.92 28.14 25.77
CA VAL A 258 4.38 27.54 24.55
C VAL A 258 5.49 26.80 23.81
N ASP A 259 5.08 25.82 23.00
CA ASP A 259 5.97 25.12 22.09
C ASP A 259 6.49 26.08 21.00
N ASP A 260 7.76 25.96 20.62
CA ASP A 260 8.39 26.81 19.60
C ASP A 260 7.66 26.80 18.25
N ARG A 261 6.92 25.72 17.90
CA ARG A 261 6.12 25.65 16.66
C ARG A 261 4.99 26.67 16.60
N ILE A 262 4.54 27.14 17.75
CA ILE A 262 3.48 28.14 17.88
C ILE A 262 4.01 29.45 18.48
N PHE A 263 5.33 29.64 18.53
CA PHE A 263 5.99 30.85 19.02
C PHE A 263 6.70 31.57 17.87
N PHE A 264 6.47 32.88 17.78
CA PHE A 264 7.09 33.75 16.79
C PHE A 264 8.04 34.69 17.53
N SER A 265 9.35 34.53 17.36
CA SER A 265 10.36 35.43 17.94
C SER A 265 10.26 36.84 17.36
N GLU A 266 9.97 36.94 16.07
CA GLU A 266 9.67 38.19 15.36
C GLU A 266 8.39 38.02 14.53
N ILE A 267 7.62 39.10 14.39
CA ILE A 267 6.41 39.10 13.58
C ILE A 267 6.81 39.25 12.11
N PRO A 268 6.38 38.33 11.23
CA PRO A 268 6.62 38.46 9.79
C PRO A 268 6.09 39.79 9.23
N LYS A 269 6.92 40.49 8.44
CA LYS A 269 6.65 41.85 7.93
C LYS A 269 5.44 41.95 6.99
N ASP A 270 5.01 40.82 6.46
CA ASP A 270 3.87 40.60 5.58
C ASP A 270 2.52 40.55 6.31
N ILE A 271 2.53 40.54 7.64
CA ILE A 271 1.30 40.51 8.45
C ILE A 271 0.86 41.94 8.82
N LEU A 272 -0.28 42.38 8.27
CA LEU A 272 -0.92 43.66 8.60
C LEU A 272 -1.70 43.56 9.92
N LEU A 273 -1.06 43.87 11.05
CA LEU A 273 -1.71 43.84 12.37
C LEU A 273 -2.38 45.18 12.73
N LYS A 274 -3.61 45.12 13.25
CA LYS A 274 -4.34 46.31 13.76
C LYS A 274 -4.18 46.43 15.28
N ASN A 275 -3.87 47.63 15.77
CA ASN A 275 -3.86 47.98 17.21
C ASN A 275 -2.98 47.06 18.10
N VAL A 276 -1.74 46.84 17.70
CA VAL A 276 -0.75 46.05 18.47
C VAL A 276 -0.12 46.91 19.58
N PRO A 277 -0.17 46.48 20.86
CA PRO A 277 0.56 47.12 21.95
C PRO A 277 2.09 47.20 21.68
N GLU A 278 2.73 48.32 22.03
CA GLU A 278 4.18 48.53 21.85
C GLU A 278 5.12 47.37 22.28
N PRO A 279 4.86 46.62 23.37
CA PRO A 279 5.73 45.52 23.81
C PRO A 279 5.91 44.40 22.77
N ILE A 280 4.95 44.26 21.85
CA ILE A 280 4.94 43.21 20.81
C ILE A 280 5.80 43.60 19.60
N ARG A 281 6.10 44.90 19.40
CA ARG A 281 6.93 45.39 18.29
C ARG A 281 8.44 45.26 18.54
N VAL A 282 8.86 44.99 19.78
CA VAL A 282 10.28 45.03 20.20
C VAL A 282 10.96 43.65 20.09
N GLY A 283 10.36 42.67 19.40
CA GLY A 283 10.98 41.35 19.19
C GLY A 283 10.98 40.43 20.41
N ASN A 284 10.09 40.67 21.38
CA ASN A 284 10.02 39.90 22.63
C ASN A 284 9.26 38.57 22.50
N GLY A 285 8.93 38.12 21.29
CA GLY A 285 8.33 36.83 21.06
C GLY A 285 6.85 36.68 21.49
N ILE A 286 6.01 36.20 20.57
CA ILE A 286 4.55 36.09 20.77
C ILE A 286 4.05 34.71 20.32
N CYS A 287 3.08 34.14 21.04
CA CYS A 287 2.47 32.88 20.61
C CYS A 287 1.38 33.10 19.55
N ALA A 288 1.14 32.08 18.73
CA ALA A 288 0.19 32.10 17.62
C ALA A 288 -1.23 32.52 18.04
N TRP A 289 -1.68 32.12 19.23
CA TRP A 289 -3.01 32.47 19.75
C TRP A 289 -3.13 33.95 20.11
N CYS A 290 -2.06 34.55 20.65
CA CYS A 290 -2.05 35.98 20.92
C CYS A 290 -1.94 36.77 19.62
N LEU A 291 -1.12 36.31 18.68
CA LEU A 291 -0.98 36.95 17.37
C LEU A 291 -2.29 36.92 16.57
N SER A 292 -3.04 35.80 16.61
CA SER A 292 -4.32 35.66 15.91
C SER A 292 -5.42 36.61 16.41
N SER A 293 -5.24 37.19 17.60
CA SER A 293 -6.20 38.17 18.13
C SER A 293 -6.04 39.57 17.51
N TYR A 294 -4.99 39.78 16.69
CA TYR A 294 -4.64 41.05 16.05
C TYR A 294 -4.60 41.00 14.50
N LEU A 295 -4.88 39.82 13.93
CA LEU A 295 -5.16 39.61 12.51
C LEU A 295 -6.60 40.08 12.20
#